data_AF-A0A5N6TPI8-F1
#
_entry.id   AF-A0A5N6TPI8-F1
#
_cell.length_a   1.000
_cell.length_b   1.000
_cell.length_c   1.000
_cell.angle_alpha   90.00
_cell.angle_beta   90.00
_cell.angle_gamma   90.00
#
_symmetry.space_group_name_H-M   'P 1'
#
loop_
_entity.id
_entity.type
_entity.pdbx_description
1 polymer ?
#
loop_
_entity_poly.entity_id
_entity_poly.type
_entity_poly.pdbx_seq_one_letter_code
_entity_poly.pdbx_strand_id
1 'polypeptide(L)'
;MTLSFTAAIAARYDTFATPGTAANSLSPRFIVEPPLSFAQQHRRLCDWVELDRHQEPMLLTARCQSFAGDIVDNELDLNMCVGWSDATLPPGFVPHANGNGLVEGKCSDCRLSHGNEIDQFGDIHCQCERGNPDERTPMRLNGVMYVEDGVMKCHNGLHGKVRVIESVRGAALLRQLRNDRQTPPKPGAK
;
A
#
# COMPACT_ATOMS: atom_id res chain seq x y z
N MET A 1 -7.35 26.83 -40.80
CA MET A 1 -7.38 27.78 -39.66
C MET A 1 -6.74 27.06 -38.49
N THR A 2 -5.52 27.45 -38.13
CA THR A 2 -4.69 26.81 -37.10
C THR A 2 -4.31 27.90 -36.12
N LEU A 3 -4.70 27.75 -34.85
CA LEU A 3 -4.32 28.64 -33.76
C LEU A 3 -3.54 27.80 -32.74
N SER A 4 -2.22 28.00 -32.72
CA SER A 4 -1.33 27.53 -31.67
C SER A 4 -1.18 28.62 -30.61
N PHE A 5 -1.35 28.27 -29.34
CA PHE A 5 -1.00 29.11 -28.20
C PHE A 5 0.10 28.42 -27.40
N THR A 6 1.30 28.99 -27.42
CA THR A 6 2.41 28.68 -26.52
C THR A 6 2.48 29.78 -25.46
N ALA A 7 2.27 29.41 -24.19
CA ALA A 7 2.50 30.30 -23.05
C ALA A 7 3.76 29.82 -22.30
N ALA A 8 4.80 30.65 -22.30
CA ALA A 8 6.01 30.46 -21.50
C ALA A 8 5.90 31.28 -20.21
N ILE A 9 6.06 30.63 -19.06
CA ILE A 9 6.12 31.29 -17.75
C ILE A 9 7.61 31.40 -17.37
N ALA A 10 8.11 32.63 -17.32
CA ALA A 10 9.44 32.96 -16.81
C ALA A 10 9.34 33.26 -15.30
N ALA A 11 9.95 32.41 -14.48
CA ALA A 11 10.11 32.66 -13.04
C ALA A 11 11.39 33.47 -12.81
N ARG A 12 11.25 34.64 -12.17
CA ARG A 12 12.34 35.49 -11.70
C ARG A 12 12.87 34.93 -10.37
N TYR A 13 14.19 34.74 -10.28
CA TYR A 13 14.89 34.51 -9.02
C TYR A 13 15.53 35.82 -8.57
N ASP A 14 15.09 36.35 -7.43
CA ASP A 14 15.76 37.46 -6.75
C ASP A 14 16.90 36.92 -5.89
N THR A 15 18.11 37.34 -6.23
CA THR A 15 19.33 37.27 -5.43
C THR A 15 19.28 38.29 -4.29
N PHE A 16 19.54 37.85 -3.06
CA PHE A 16 19.98 38.73 -1.97
C PHE A 16 21.25 38.19 -1.31
N ALA A 17 22.20 39.10 -1.13
CA ALA A 17 23.53 38.88 -0.59
C ALA A 17 23.60 39.02 0.95
N THR A 18 24.61 38.35 1.50
CA THR A 18 25.25 38.29 2.84
C THR A 18 25.62 39.65 3.49
N PRO A 19 26.29 39.80 4.68
CA PRO A 19 26.88 38.84 5.66
C PRO A 19 26.63 39.17 7.17
N GLY A 20 27.02 38.28 8.10
CA GLY A 20 27.01 38.59 9.55
C GLY A 20 27.63 37.53 10.50
N THR A 21 28.87 37.81 10.87
CA THR A 21 29.74 37.45 12.02
C THR A 21 29.27 36.50 13.16
N ALA A 22 30.17 35.55 13.44
CA ALA A 22 30.48 34.71 14.61
C ALA A 22 29.79 34.90 15.99
N ALA A 23 29.39 33.76 16.58
CA ALA A 23 29.56 33.47 18.02
C ALA A 23 29.59 31.94 18.26
N ASN A 24 30.72 31.41 18.73
CA ASN A 24 30.89 30.02 19.16
C ASN A 24 30.25 29.84 20.53
N SER A 25 29.06 29.23 20.58
CA SER A 25 28.45 28.71 21.80
C SER A 25 28.33 27.19 21.68
N LEU A 26 29.14 26.47 22.46
CA LEU A 26 29.09 25.01 22.58
C LEU A 26 27.91 24.61 23.46
N SER A 27 26.70 24.68 22.88
CA SER A 27 25.52 24.04 23.46
C SER A 27 25.66 22.51 23.36
N PRO A 28 25.17 21.75 24.36
CA PRO A 28 25.13 20.29 24.27
C PRO A 28 24.34 19.91 23.01
N ARG A 29 25.01 19.25 22.07
CA ARG A 29 24.38 18.69 20.88
C ARG A 29 23.50 17.53 21.34
N PHE A 30 22.25 17.85 21.67
CA PHE A 30 21.19 16.86 21.54
C PHE A 30 21.19 16.44 20.08
N ILE A 31 21.65 15.21 19.83
CA ILE A 31 21.40 14.56 18.55
C ILE A 31 19.89 14.33 18.54
N VAL A 32 19.15 15.33 18.06
CA VAL A 32 17.79 15.13 17.61
C VAL A 32 17.95 14.23 16.41
N GLU A 33 17.70 12.93 16.60
CA GLU A 33 17.57 12.02 15.47
C GLU A 33 16.57 12.69 14.52
N PRO A 34 16.96 12.94 13.26
CA PRO A 34 16.03 13.53 12.31
C PRO A 34 14.78 12.65 12.30
N PRO A 35 13.57 13.23 12.36
CA PRO A 35 12.35 12.44 12.19
C PRO A 35 12.55 11.62 10.92
N LEU A 36 12.35 10.29 11.04
CA LEU A 36 12.50 9.31 9.96
C LEU A 36 12.11 9.97 8.65
N SER A 37 13.11 10.19 7.78
CA SER A 37 12.90 11.00 6.58
C SER A 37 11.75 10.39 5.77
N PHE A 38 10.95 11.24 5.14
CA PHE A 38 9.84 10.88 4.25
C PHE A 38 10.22 9.78 3.22
N ALA A 39 11.52 9.59 2.94
CA ALA A 39 12.06 8.54 2.08
C ALA A 39 12.03 7.11 2.67
N GLN A 40 11.92 6.94 4.00
CA GLN A 40 11.63 5.63 4.62
C GLN A 40 10.12 5.30 4.65
N GLN A 41 9.28 6.24 4.22
CA GLN A 41 7.82 6.15 4.24
C GLN A 41 7.21 5.43 3.02
N HIS A 42 8.05 4.91 2.12
CA HIS A 42 7.62 4.00 1.06
C HIS A 42 7.96 2.54 1.36
N ARG A 43 8.09 2.16 2.64
CA ARG A 43 8.00 0.74 2.99
C ARG A 43 6.61 0.27 2.58
N ARG A 44 6.56 -0.67 1.63
CA ARG A 44 5.34 -1.40 1.29
C ARG A 44 4.74 -1.89 2.62
N LEU A 45 3.54 -1.40 2.97
CA LEU A 45 2.91 -1.77 4.24
C LEU A 45 2.46 -3.23 4.22
N CYS A 46 2.46 -3.86 3.05
CA CYS A 46 2.19 -5.27 2.90
C CYS A 46 3.25 -5.95 2.04
N ASP A 47 3.53 -7.19 2.38
CA ASP A 47 4.35 -8.12 1.64
C ASP A 47 3.56 -9.41 1.35
N TRP A 48 4.13 -10.29 0.51
CA TRP A 48 3.54 -11.60 0.18
C TRP A 48 2.10 -11.49 -0.35
N VAL A 49 1.90 -10.59 -1.32
CA VAL A 49 0.61 -10.41 -1.98
C VAL A 49 0.42 -11.54 -3.00
N GLU A 50 -0.59 -12.37 -2.79
CA GLU A 50 -0.92 -13.50 -3.64
C GLU A 50 -2.40 -13.49 -4.00
N LEU A 51 -2.72 -13.99 -5.20
CA LEU A 51 -4.08 -14.14 -5.70
C LEU A 51 -4.40 -15.63 -5.77
N ASP A 52 -5.43 -16.07 -5.04
CA ASP A 52 -5.95 -17.42 -5.20
C ASP A 52 -6.78 -17.48 -6.50
N ARG A 53 -6.26 -18.24 -7.47
CA ARG A 53 -6.84 -18.38 -8.81
C ARG A 53 -7.78 -19.57 -8.93
N HIS A 54 -7.88 -20.42 -7.91
CA HIS A 54 -8.58 -21.69 -7.96
C HIS A 54 -9.89 -21.69 -7.17
N GLN A 55 -10.16 -20.64 -6.42
CA GLN A 55 -11.35 -20.54 -5.59
C GLN A 55 -12.30 -19.45 -6.11
N GLU A 56 -13.58 -19.77 -6.17
CA GLU A 56 -14.66 -18.77 -6.14
C GLU A 56 -15.14 -18.69 -4.68
N PRO A 57 -15.08 -17.51 -4.03
CA PRO A 57 -14.69 -16.20 -4.56
C PRO A 57 -13.17 -16.04 -4.76
N MET A 58 -12.78 -15.08 -5.60
CA MET A 58 -11.37 -14.76 -5.86
C MET A 58 -10.77 -13.99 -4.68
N LEU A 59 -9.86 -14.65 -3.96
CA LEU A 59 -9.26 -14.13 -2.74
C LEU A 59 -7.89 -13.51 -3.02
N LEU A 60 -7.68 -12.29 -2.53
CA LEU A 60 -6.36 -11.70 -2.40
C LEU A 60 -5.87 -11.93 -0.98
N THR A 61 -4.70 -12.55 -0.84
CA THR A 61 -4.03 -12.73 0.45
C THR A 61 -2.82 -11.83 0.54
N ALA A 62 -2.58 -11.23 1.69
CA ALA A 62 -1.40 -10.41 1.93
C ALA A 62 -1.04 -10.38 3.41
N ARG A 63 0.23 -10.13 3.72
CA ARG A 63 0.68 -9.90 5.08
C ARG A 63 0.95 -8.41 5.23
N CYS A 64 0.35 -7.77 6.22
CA CYS A 64 0.39 -6.32 6.34
C CYS A 64 0.83 -5.89 7.74
N GLN A 65 1.66 -4.86 7.82
CA GLN A 65 2.13 -4.29 9.07
C GLN A 65 1.15 -3.23 9.59
N SER A 66 0.72 -3.39 10.83
CA SER A 66 -0.08 -2.39 11.58
C SER A 66 0.75 -1.21 12.06
N PHE A 67 0.10 -0.14 12.55
CA PHE A 67 0.79 1.00 13.13
C PHE A 67 1.58 0.64 14.41
N ALA A 68 1.15 -0.40 15.13
CA ALA A 68 1.85 -0.95 16.28
C ALA A 68 3.09 -1.80 15.90
N GLY A 69 3.30 -2.06 14.61
CA GLY A 69 4.37 -2.91 14.09
C GLY A 69 4.04 -4.40 14.07
N ASP A 70 2.82 -4.79 14.49
CA ASP A 70 2.34 -6.18 14.40
C ASP A 70 2.10 -6.57 12.94
N ILE A 71 2.37 -7.83 12.58
CA ILE A 71 2.10 -8.38 11.25
C ILE A 71 0.74 -9.08 11.28
N VAL A 72 -0.12 -8.73 10.33
CA VAL A 72 -1.48 -9.21 10.20
C VAL A 72 -1.62 -9.93 8.86
N ASP A 73 -2.00 -11.19 8.90
CA ASP A 73 -2.29 -11.98 7.71
C ASP A 73 -3.75 -11.72 7.30
N ASN A 74 -3.94 -11.26 6.07
CA ASN A 74 -5.20 -10.80 5.53
C ASN A 74 -5.64 -11.67 4.37
N GLU A 75 -6.95 -11.89 4.27
CA GLU A 75 -7.64 -12.47 3.13
C GLU A 75 -8.80 -11.55 2.76
N LEU A 76 -8.83 -11.05 1.52
CA LEU A 76 -9.83 -10.13 1.02
C LEU A 76 -10.48 -10.71 -0.24
N ASP A 77 -11.80 -10.85 -0.22
CA ASP A 77 -12.59 -11.16 -1.41
C ASP A 77 -12.64 -9.94 -2.34
N LEU A 78 -11.96 -10.03 -3.49
CA LEU A 78 -11.89 -8.94 -4.46
C LEU A 78 -13.24 -8.64 -5.10
N ASN A 79 -14.11 -9.64 -5.21
CA ASN A 79 -15.44 -9.49 -5.79
C ASN A 79 -16.31 -8.55 -4.93
N MET A 80 -15.96 -8.38 -3.66
CA MET A 80 -16.59 -7.43 -2.73
C MET A 80 -16.07 -6.00 -2.89
N CYS A 81 -14.96 -5.78 -3.60
CA CYS A 81 -14.38 -4.45 -3.78
C CYS A 81 -14.60 -3.86 -5.17
N VAL A 82 -15.06 -4.67 -6.14
CA VAL A 82 -15.17 -4.25 -7.54
C VAL A 82 -16.52 -4.60 -8.13
N GLY A 83 -16.99 -3.76 -9.04
CA GLY A 83 -18.16 -3.98 -9.89
C GLY A 83 -17.76 -4.04 -11.36
N TRP A 84 -18.70 -4.43 -12.22
CA TRP A 84 -18.52 -4.40 -13.67
C TRP A 84 -19.33 -3.25 -14.27
N SER A 85 -18.75 -2.53 -15.24
CA SER A 85 -19.45 -1.47 -15.95
C SER A 85 -19.28 -1.62 -17.45
N ASP A 86 -20.41 -1.72 -18.17
CA ASP A 86 -20.42 -1.62 -19.64
C ASP A 86 -20.37 -0.16 -20.12
N ALA A 87 -20.47 0.81 -19.20
CA ALA A 87 -20.44 2.22 -19.54
C ALA A 87 -19.00 2.75 -19.75
N THR A 88 -17.98 2.00 -19.32
CA THR A 88 -16.59 2.30 -19.68
C THR A 88 -16.31 1.81 -21.10
N LEU A 89 -15.40 2.49 -21.81
CA LEU A 89 -14.93 2.07 -23.14
C LEU A 89 -13.42 1.81 -23.05
N PRO A 90 -12.98 0.54 -23.00
CA PRO A 90 -13.79 -0.70 -23.02
C PRO A 90 -14.55 -0.98 -21.71
N PRO A 91 -15.58 -1.85 -21.72
CA PRO A 91 -16.20 -2.37 -20.51
C PRO A 91 -15.15 -2.96 -19.56
N GLY A 92 -15.33 -2.75 -18.27
CA GLY A 92 -14.34 -3.20 -17.31
C GLY A 92 -14.70 -2.96 -15.85
N PHE A 93 -13.69 -3.14 -15.02
CA PHE A 93 -13.82 -3.04 -13.57
C PHE A 93 -13.95 -1.59 -13.12
N VAL A 94 -14.88 -1.36 -12.20
CA VAL A 94 -15.02 -0.11 -11.48
C VAL A 94 -14.95 -0.38 -9.97
N PRO A 95 -14.40 0.54 -9.16
CA PRO A 95 -14.54 0.45 -7.72
C PRO A 95 -16.03 0.43 -7.35
N HIS A 96 -16.50 -0.68 -6.79
CA HIS A 96 -17.84 -0.78 -6.24
C HIS A 96 -17.88 -1.78 -5.08
N ALA A 97 -18.28 -1.32 -3.90
CA ALA A 97 -18.42 -2.19 -2.73
C ALA A 97 -19.59 -3.17 -2.93
N ASN A 98 -19.36 -4.44 -2.61
CA ASN A 98 -20.27 -5.57 -2.88
C ASN A 98 -20.69 -5.65 -4.36
N GLY A 99 -19.80 -5.25 -5.27
CA GLY A 99 -20.15 -5.07 -6.69
C GLY A 99 -20.16 -6.33 -7.54
N ASN A 100 -19.61 -7.45 -7.08
CA ASN A 100 -19.58 -8.71 -7.82
C ASN A 100 -18.97 -8.62 -9.23
N GLY A 101 -18.06 -7.68 -9.47
CA GLY A 101 -17.59 -7.33 -10.81
C GLY A 101 -16.89 -8.47 -11.55
N LEU A 102 -16.21 -9.39 -10.86
CA LEU A 102 -15.56 -10.54 -11.49
C LEU A 102 -16.60 -11.53 -12.02
N VAL A 103 -17.68 -11.75 -11.26
CA VAL A 103 -18.79 -12.63 -11.65
C VAL A 103 -19.63 -11.98 -12.75
N GLU A 104 -19.98 -10.71 -12.59
CA GLU A 104 -20.78 -9.96 -13.56
C GLU A 104 -20.06 -9.82 -14.91
N GLY A 105 -18.74 -9.62 -14.88
CA GLY A 105 -17.88 -9.58 -16.06
C GLY A 105 -17.60 -10.96 -16.68
N LYS A 106 -17.99 -12.04 -16.01
CA LYS A 106 -17.64 -13.43 -16.33
C LYS A 106 -16.14 -13.61 -16.55
N CYS A 107 -15.38 -13.23 -15.53
CA CYS A 107 -13.94 -13.18 -15.58
C CYS A 107 -13.29 -14.50 -15.14
N SER A 108 -12.18 -14.86 -15.79
CA SER A 108 -11.39 -16.06 -15.54
C SER A 108 -9.90 -15.80 -15.81
N ASP A 109 -9.02 -16.77 -15.49
CA ASP A 109 -7.55 -16.69 -15.66
C ASP A 109 -6.94 -15.35 -15.20
N CYS A 110 -7.37 -14.89 -14.01
CA CYS A 110 -6.83 -13.67 -13.42
C CYS A 110 -5.38 -13.88 -12.96
N ARG A 111 -4.53 -12.90 -13.23
CA ARG A 111 -3.12 -12.91 -12.82
C ARG A 111 -2.75 -11.60 -12.16
N LEU A 112 -2.06 -11.70 -11.03
CA LEU A 112 -1.46 -10.56 -10.36
C LEU A 112 -0.17 -10.17 -11.09
N SER A 113 -0.14 -8.94 -11.58
CA SER A 113 1.05 -8.26 -12.06
C SER A 113 1.58 -7.39 -10.94
N HIS A 114 2.78 -7.70 -10.46
CA HIS A 114 3.41 -6.88 -9.42
C HIS A 114 3.74 -5.52 -10.02
N GLY A 115 3.15 -4.48 -9.43
CA GLY A 115 3.40 -3.11 -9.85
C GLY A 115 4.81 -2.65 -9.49
N ASN A 116 5.17 -1.47 -10.01
CA ASN A 116 6.46 -0.82 -9.74
C ASN A 116 6.59 -0.40 -8.26
N GLU A 117 7.65 0.30 -7.87
CA GLU A 117 7.86 0.72 -6.47
C GLU A 117 6.72 1.58 -5.89
N ILE A 118 5.91 2.22 -6.74
CA ILE A 118 4.80 3.10 -6.35
C ILE A 118 3.54 2.28 -6.05
N ASP A 119 3.37 1.15 -6.74
CA ASP A 119 2.16 0.35 -6.64
C ASP A 119 2.28 -0.70 -5.53
N GLN A 120 1.60 -0.45 -4.40
CA GLN A 120 1.69 -1.32 -3.23
C GLN A 120 1.19 -2.74 -3.49
N PHE A 121 0.08 -2.89 -4.22
CA PHE A 121 -0.55 -4.18 -4.49
C PHE A 121 -0.41 -4.65 -5.94
N GLY A 122 -0.09 -3.74 -6.87
CA GLY A 122 -0.03 -4.03 -8.30
C GLY A 122 -1.40 -4.05 -9.00
N ASP A 123 -1.43 -4.70 -10.15
CA ASP A 123 -2.59 -4.77 -11.04
C ASP A 123 -3.01 -6.22 -11.25
N ILE A 124 -4.31 -6.47 -11.38
CA ILE A 124 -4.84 -7.78 -11.76
C ILE A 124 -5.27 -7.74 -13.22
N HIS A 125 -4.90 -8.75 -13.97
CA HIS A 125 -5.28 -8.91 -15.37
C HIS A 125 -6.12 -10.19 -15.54
N CYS A 126 -7.40 -10.02 -15.83
CA CYS A 126 -8.37 -11.10 -16.01
C CYS A 126 -8.81 -11.22 -17.47
N GLN A 127 -9.16 -12.42 -17.92
CA GLN A 127 -9.86 -12.63 -19.18
C GLN A 127 -11.37 -12.64 -18.92
N CYS A 128 -12.12 -11.69 -19.49
CA CYS A 128 -13.53 -11.49 -19.19
C CYS A 128 -14.38 -11.55 -20.47
N GLU A 129 -15.47 -12.33 -20.48
CA GLU A 129 -16.32 -12.49 -21.68
C GLU A 129 -17.01 -11.19 -22.10
N ARG A 130 -17.35 -10.33 -21.14
CA ARG A 130 -18.02 -9.04 -21.43
C ARG A 130 -17.05 -7.93 -21.82
N GLY A 131 -15.75 -8.16 -21.67
CA GLY A 131 -14.69 -7.26 -22.12
C GLY A 131 -14.28 -7.58 -23.56
N ASN A 132 -13.04 -7.23 -23.90
CA ASN A 132 -12.41 -7.75 -25.10
C ASN A 132 -11.93 -9.19 -24.81
N PRO A 133 -12.46 -10.24 -25.46
CA PRO A 133 -12.06 -11.62 -25.16
C PRO A 133 -10.60 -11.93 -25.52
N ASP A 134 -10.02 -11.14 -26.44
CA ASP A 134 -8.64 -11.29 -26.92
C ASP A 134 -7.61 -10.58 -26.01
N GLU A 135 -8.09 -9.74 -25.08
CA GLU A 135 -7.25 -8.95 -24.20
C GLU A 135 -7.62 -9.17 -22.73
N ARG A 136 -6.63 -9.11 -21.85
CA ARG A 136 -6.91 -9.16 -20.41
C ARG A 136 -7.35 -7.79 -19.92
N THR A 137 -8.52 -7.71 -19.32
CA THR A 137 -9.04 -6.52 -18.65
C THR A 137 -8.18 -6.24 -17.41
N PRO A 138 -7.48 -5.10 -17.35
CA PRO A 138 -6.67 -4.73 -16.18
C PRO A 138 -7.54 -4.13 -15.07
N MET A 139 -7.11 -4.33 -13.83
CA MET A 139 -7.74 -3.79 -12.63
C MET A 139 -6.66 -3.30 -11.66
N ARG A 140 -6.63 -2.00 -11.38
CA ARG A 140 -5.66 -1.43 -10.45
C ARG A 140 -6.10 -1.62 -9.01
N LEU A 141 -5.35 -2.40 -8.23
CA LEU A 141 -5.73 -2.71 -6.84
C LEU A 141 -5.71 -1.47 -5.95
N ASN A 142 -4.77 -0.55 -6.17
CA ASN A 142 -4.65 0.70 -5.39
C ASN A 142 -5.88 1.62 -5.53
N GLY A 143 -6.71 1.45 -6.56
CA GLY A 143 -7.93 2.22 -6.76
C GLY A 143 -9.19 1.60 -6.12
N VAL A 144 -9.13 0.33 -5.73
CA VAL A 144 -10.30 -0.44 -5.27
C VAL A 144 -10.18 -0.92 -3.82
N MET A 145 -8.95 -0.98 -3.29
CA MET A 145 -8.65 -1.37 -1.92
C MET A 145 -7.52 -0.52 -1.33
N TYR A 146 -7.45 -0.51 0.00
CA TYR A 146 -6.40 0.15 0.77
C TYR A 146 -6.13 -0.64 2.05
N VAL A 147 -5.08 -0.26 2.79
CA VAL A 147 -4.75 -0.87 4.08
C VAL A 147 -4.84 0.16 5.19
N GLU A 148 -5.49 -0.24 6.28
CA GLU A 148 -5.71 0.58 7.46
C GLU A 148 -5.35 -0.23 8.70
N ASP A 149 -4.34 0.23 9.43
CA ASP A 149 -3.80 -0.46 10.62
C ASP A 149 -3.49 -1.95 10.39
N GLY A 150 -2.86 -2.26 9.25
CA GLY A 150 -2.50 -3.63 8.87
C GLY A 150 -3.67 -4.48 8.37
N VAL A 151 -4.88 -3.92 8.24
CA VAL A 151 -6.05 -4.63 7.72
C VAL A 151 -6.37 -4.15 6.30
N MET A 152 -6.49 -5.09 5.35
CA MET A 152 -6.94 -4.79 3.99
C MET A 152 -8.42 -4.41 3.98
N LYS A 153 -8.82 -3.38 3.22
CA LYS A 153 -10.21 -2.88 3.12
C LYS A 153 -10.55 -2.50 1.68
N CYS A 154 -11.82 -2.61 1.31
CA CYS A 154 -12.31 -2.06 0.04
C CYS A 154 -12.45 -0.53 0.14
N HIS A 155 -12.36 0.17 -0.99
CA HIS A 155 -12.70 1.59 -1.10
C HIS A 155 -14.12 1.87 -0.54
N ASN A 156 -14.33 3.05 0.04
CA ASN A 156 -15.52 3.48 0.79
C ASN A 156 -15.69 2.92 2.21
N GLY A 157 -14.66 2.32 2.81
CA GLY A 157 -14.67 1.93 4.23
C GLY A 157 -15.68 0.83 4.56
N LEU A 158 -16.33 0.27 3.55
CA LEU A 158 -17.17 -0.91 3.69
C LEU A 158 -16.25 -2.09 3.94
N HIS A 159 -16.52 -2.78 5.03
CA HIS A 159 -15.89 -4.04 5.36
C HIS A 159 -16.22 -5.03 4.22
N GLY A 160 -15.35 -5.09 3.21
CA GLY A 160 -15.20 -6.32 2.46
C GLY A 160 -15.08 -7.47 3.45
N LYS A 161 -15.47 -8.69 3.05
CA LYS A 161 -15.33 -9.84 3.93
C LYS A 161 -13.84 -10.13 4.10
N VAL A 162 -13.23 -9.45 5.06
CA VAL A 162 -11.81 -9.53 5.37
C VAL A 162 -11.69 -10.49 6.52
N ARG A 163 -10.96 -11.57 6.28
CA ARG A 163 -10.61 -12.49 7.34
C ARG A 163 -9.18 -12.18 7.77
N VAL A 164 -9.02 -11.77 9.02
CA VAL A 164 -7.71 -11.78 9.68
C VAL A 164 -7.42 -13.22 10.06
N ILE A 165 -6.43 -13.82 9.41
CA ILE A 165 -6.07 -15.23 9.61
C ILE A 165 -5.24 -15.37 10.88
N GLU A 166 -4.24 -14.51 11.04
CA GLU A 166 -3.32 -14.53 12.18
C GLU A 166 -2.77 -13.11 12.42
N SER A 167 -2.55 -12.76 13.69
CA SER A 167 -1.86 -11.53 14.07
C SER A 167 -0.69 -11.90 14.97
N VAL A 168 0.52 -11.73 14.44
CA VAL A 168 1.75 -11.95 15.20
C VAL A 168 2.16 -10.62 15.82
N ARG A 169 1.97 -10.51 17.14
CA ARG A 169 2.33 -9.31 17.89
C ARG A 169 3.84 -9.09 17.90
N GLY A 170 4.32 -8.13 17.13
CA GLY A 170 5.71 -7.68 17.07
C GLY A 170 6.17 -6.94 18.34
N ALA A 171 5.23 -6.53 19.20
CA ALA A 171 5.55 -5.88 20.47
C ALA A 171 6.17 -6.81 21.55
N ALA A 172 6.06 -8.15 21.41
CA ALA A 172 6.62 -9.08 22.40
C ALA A 172 8.16 -9.17 22.31
N LEU A 173 8.73 -9.22 21.09
CA LEU A 173 10.17 -9.39 20.92
C LEU A 173 10.97 -8.14 21.34
N LEU A 174 10.45 -6.94 21.09
CA LEU A 174 11.12 -5.70 21.50
C LEU A 174 11.03 -5.43 23.01
N ARG A 175 9.97 -5.89 23.70
CA ARG A 175 9.92 -5.87 25.18
C ARG A 175 10.85 -6.92 25.79
N GLN A 176 10.95 -8.10 25.19
CA GLN A 176 11.81 -9.18 25.68
C GLN A 176 13.30 -8.81 25.53
N LEU A 177 13.70 -8.25 24.38
CA LEU A 177 15.07 -7.76 24.16
C LEU A 177 15.43 -6.52 25.00
N ARG A 178 14.46 -5.67 25.34
CA ARG A 178 14.68 -4.54 26.26
C ARG A 178 14.81 -5.01 27.71
N ASN A 179 14.09 -6.05 28.12
CA ASN A 179 14.22 -6.67 29.45
C ASN A 179 15.55 -7.44 29.60
N ASP A 180 16.00 -8.16 28.57
CA ASP A 180 17.26 -8.93 28.62
C ASP A 180 18.51 -8.05 28.68
N ARG A 181 18.45 -6.80 28.18
CA ARG A 181 19.54 -5.81 28.34
C ARG A 181 19.51 -5.07 29.69
N GLN A 182 18.47 -5.21 30.49
CA GLN A 182 18.35 -4.54 31.80
C GLN A 182 18.71 -5.43 32.99
N THR A 183 18.98 -6.72 32.80
CA THR A 183 19.58 -7.56 33.84
C THR A 183 21.10 -7.32 33.89
N PRO A 184 21.63 -6.63 34.91
CA PRO A 184 23.07 -6.51 35.09
C PRO A 184 23.68 -7.91 35.33
N PRO A 185 24.91 -8.16 34.84
CA PRO A 185 25.59 -9.43 35.08
C PRO A 185 25.70 -9.66 36.60
N LYS A 186 25.28 -10.85 37.06
CA LYS A 186 25.49 -11.25 38.47
C LYS A 186 26.99 -11.26 38.77
N PRO A 187 27.47 -10.46 39.73
CA PRO A 187 28.86 -10.52 40.13
C PRO A 187 29.10 -11.81 40.93
N GLY A 188 30.01 -12.64 40.42
CA GLY A 188 30.69 -13.67 41.21
C GLY A 188 30.00 -15.03 41.27
N ALA A 189 30.42 -15.93 40.39
CA ALA A 189 30.65 -17.32 40.77
C ALA A 189 32.17 -17.50 40.79
N LYS A 190 32.71 -17.70 42.00
CA LYS A 190 34.11 -18.06 42.24
C LYS A 190 34.33 -19.54 41.97
#